data_AF-A0A2M6ZIH0-F1
#
_entry.id   AF-A0A2M6ZIH0-F1
#
_cell.length_a   1.000
_cell.length_b   1.000
_cell.length_c   1.000
_cell.angle_alpha   90.00
_cell.angle_beta   90.00
_cell.angle_gamma   90.00
#
_symmetry.space_group_name_H-M   'P 1'
#
loop_
_entity.id
_entity.type
_entity.pdbx_description
1 polymer ?
#
loop_
_entity_poly.entity_id
_entity_poly.type
_entity_poly.pdbx_seq_one_letter_code
_entity_poly.pdbx_strand_id
1 'polypeptide(L)'
;MDYFSRSSIQLKKKRIEKTLRNLDKKTEVAFYLDEAGPYLVKPHPGQKWFLKKSIYKTPATWKTKGKVVILGALKTNPGKVYHHLTDNKRFKSLRYFICQIGNRYIKKRKIYFVWDNAKVHLSEKLEKWINQWNKKGKAEFEILPLPTYSPWLNPIEPVFGDLYKKVIAGSNFRWPSNMAKEIHKYFYRRCRQKHNNDI
;
A
#
# COMPACT_ATOMS: atom_id res chain seq x y z
N MET A 1 26.41 13.21 -9.76
CA MET A 1 25.36 13.94 -9.01
C MET A 1 24.93 13.06 -7.87
N ASP A 2 25.25 13.44 -6.64
CA ASP A 2 25.25 12.53 -5.49
C ASP A 2 23.84 12.38 -4.91
N TYR A 3 23.08 11.41 -5.43
CA TYR A 3 21.66 11.19 -5.10
C TYR A 3 21.41 10.83 -3.62
N PHE A 4 22.47 10.50 -2.86
CA PHE A 4 22.42 10.01 -1.48
C PHE A 4 22.99 10.98 -0.44
N SER A 5 23.21 12.25 -0.78
CA SER A 5 23.65 13.23 0.22
C SER A 5 22.60 13.37 1.35
N ARG A 6 23.05 13.49 2.60
CA ARG A 6 22.17 13.70 3.76
C ARG A 6 21.22 14.90 3.56
N SER A 7 21.62 15.89 2.77
CA SER A 7 20.80 17.05 2.42
C SER A 7 19.60 16.68 1.53
N SER A 8 19.74 15.77 0.56
CA SER A 8 18.64 15.38 -0.33
C SER A 8 17.50 14.66 0.42
N ILE A 9 17.88 13.80 1.38
CA ILE A 9 16.94 13.06 2.24
C ILE A 9 16.16 14.05 3.11
N GLN A 10 16.86 14.98 3.77
CA GLN A 10 16.24 15.97 4.63
C GLN A 10 15.28 16.90 3.85
N LEU A 11 15.65 17.30 2.63
CA LEU A 11 14.79 18.14 1.79
C LEU A 11 13.49 17.43 1.39
N LYS A 12 13.56 16.19 0.91
CA LYS A 12 12.37 15.40 0.56
C LYS A 12 11.47 15.17 1.78
N LYS A 13 12.05 14.81 2.93
CA LYS A 13 11.31 14.65 4.19
C LYS A 13 10.61 15.96 4.59
N LYS A 14 11.33 17.08 4.63
CA LYS A 14 10.76 18.40 4.97
C LYS A 14 9.63 18.80 4.02
N ARG A 15 9.77 18.50 2.71
CA ARG A 15 8.70 18.75 1.72
C ARG A 15 7.44 17.96 2.06
N ILE A 16 7.55 16.65 2.29
CA ILE A 16 6.41 15.81 2.66
C ILE A 16 5.75 16.34 3.94
N GLU A 17 6.53 16.56 5.00
CA GLU A 17 6.00 17.04 6.28
C GLU A 17 5.31 18.40 6.15
N LYS A 18 5.89 19.35 5.40
CA LYS A 18 5.30 20.66 5.15
C LYS A 18 3.99 20.53 4.38
N THR A 19 3.96 19.73 3.31
CA THR A 19 2.75 19.51 2.53
C THR A 19 1.64 18.86 3.36
N LEU A 20 1.96 17.85 4.17
CA LEU A 20 0.97 17.18 5.00
C LEU A 20 0.45 18.06 6.15
N ARG A 21 1.30 18.93 6.73
CA ARG A 21 0.90 19.89 7.77
C ARG A 21 -0.05 20.96 7.24
N ASN A 22 0.21 21.44 6.02
CA ASN A 22 -0.54 22.54 5.41
C ASN A 22 -1.73 22.07 4.54
N LEU A 23 -2.05 20.78 4.59
CA LEU A 23 -3.08 20.18 3.76
C LEU A 23 -4.47 20.71 4.13
N ASP A 24 -5.17 21.33 3.18
CA ASP A 24 -6.56 21.73 3.38
C ASP A 24 -7.45 20.48 3.34
N LYS A 25 -7.81 19.97 4.52
CA LYS A 25 -8.58 18.72 4.67
C LYS A 25 -9.95 18.78 3.95
N LYS A 26 -10.50 19.97 3.68
CA LYS A 26 -11.77 20.14 2.95
C LYS A 26 -11.58 19.90 1.46
N THR A 27 -10.55 20.48 0.85
CA THR A 27 -10.35 20.42 -0.60
C THR A 27 -9.27 19.44 -1.05
N GLU A 28 -8.44 18.93 -0.14
CA GLU A 28 -7.29 18.10 -0.44
C GLU A 28 -7.31 16.78 0.35
N VAL A 29 -6.47 15.84 -0.08
CA VAL A 29 -6.24 14.56 0.59
C VAL A 29 -4.85 14.03 0.25
N ALA A 30 -4.22 13.30 1.16
CA ALA A 30 -2.94 12.65 0.93
C ALA A 30 -3.00 11.15 1.26
N PHE A 31 -2.21 10.37 0.50
CA PHE A 31 -2.06 8.93 0.67
C PHE A 31 -0.58 8.54 0.68
N TYR A 32 -0.21 7.64 1.58
CA TYR A 32 1.00 6.85 1.44
C TYR A 32 0.68 5.60 0.61
N LEU A 33 1.27 5.50 -0.58
CA LEU A 33 1.05 4.42 -1.53
C LEU A 33 2.29 3.52 -1.56
N ASP A 34 2.06 2.21 -1.45
CA ASP A 34 3.12 1.20 -1.52
C ASP A 34 2.56 -0.17 -1.88
N GLU A 35 3.45 -1.13 -2.14
CA GLU A 35 3.13 -2.47 -2.61
C GLU A 35 3.64 -3.56 -1.66
N ALA A 36 2.76 -4.47 -1.24
CA ALA A 36 3.13 -5.63 -0.45
C ALA A 36 3.17 -6.91 -1.29
N GLY A 37 4.11 -7.81 -0.97
CA GLY A 37 4.31 -9.07 -1.67
C GLY A 37 5.24 -8.95 -2.89
N PRO A 38 5.20 -9.90 -3.84
CA PRO A 38 4.19 -10.94 -4.00
C PRO A 38 4.18 -11.98 -2.88
N TYR A 39 3.01 -12.22 -2.30
CA TYR A 39 2.79 -13.33 -1.38
C TYR A 39 2.43 -14.58 -2.18
N LEU A 40 3.34 -15.54 -2.16
CA LEU A 40 3.15 -16.82 -2.84
C LEU A 40 2.10 -17.66 -2.10
N VAL A 41 1.20 -18.31 -2.83
CA VAL A 41 0.21 -19.23 -2.28
C VAL A 41 0.87 -20.58 -2.05
N LYS A 42 1.40 -20.74 -0.84
CA LYS A 42 2.11 -21.91 -0.34
C LYS A 42 2.01 -21.93 1.20
N PRO A 43 2.35 -23.02 1.88
CA PRO A 43 2.57 -23.00 3.33
C PRO A 43 3.59 -21.91 3.70
N HIS A 44 3.21 -21.01 4.61
CA HIS A 44 4.10 -20.00 5.18
C HIS A 44 4.48 -20.41 6.60
N PRO A 45 5.76 -20.31 7.00
CA PRO A 45 6.17 -20.52 8.37
C PRO A 45 5.50 -19.47 9.28
N GLY A 46 5.30 -19.81 10.55
CA GLY A 46 4.72 -18.91 11.54
C GLY A 46 4.28 -19.64 12.80
N GLN A 47 3.73 -18.87 13.72
CA GLN A 47 3.25 -19.37 15.00
C GLN A 47 1.72 -19.53 14.96
N LYS A 48 1.23 -20.62 15.54
CA LYS A 48 -0.19 -20.92 15.66
C LYS A 48 -0.46 -21.63 16.98
N TRP A 49 -1.64 -21.37 17.54
CA TRP A 49 -2.14 -22.08 18.70
C TRP A 49 -2.77 -23.40 18.24
N PHE A 50 -2.39 -24.49 18.90
CA PHE A 50 -2.95 -25.82 18.71
C PHE A 50 -3.32 -26.40 20.06
N LEU A 51 -4.30 -27.31 20.08
CA LEU A 51 -4.58 -28.10 21.28
C LEU A 51 -3.34 -28.92 21.64
N LYS A 52 -3.05 -29.09 22.94
CA LYS A 52 -1.81 -29.69 23.47
C LYS A 52 -1.44 -31.06 22.88
N LYS A 53 -2.41 -31.82 22.35
CA LYS A 53 -2.22 -33.14 21.74
C LYS A 53 -2.35 -33.16 20.20
N SER A 54 -2.53 -32.00 19.57
CA SER A 54 -2.66 -31.89 18.12
C SER A 54 -1.30 -31.73 17.46
N ILE A 55 -0.92 -32.67 16.60
CA ILE A 55 0.29 -32.57 15.78
C ILE A 55 -0.04 -31.75 14.53
N TYR A 56 0.51 -30.53 14.42
CA TYR A 56 0.44 -29.79 13.17
C TYR A 56 1.51 -30.29 12.20
N LYS A 57 1.07 -30.87 11.08
CA LYS A 57 1.97 -31.33 10.02
C LYS A 57 2.04 -30.28 8.92
N THR A 58 3.27 -29.87 8.57
CA THR A 58 3.54 -29.07 7.38
C THR A 58 4.12 -29.99 6.31
N PRO A 59 3.65 -29.93 5.05
CA PRO A 59 4.26 -30.70 3.97
C PRO A 59 5.76 -30.39 3.86
N ALA A 60 6.61 -31.40 3.66
CA ALA A 60 8.05 -31.17 3.44
C ALA A 60 8.33 -30.42 2.13
N THR A 61 7.47 -30.62 1.12
CA THR A 61 7.55 -29.95 -0.18
C THR A 61 6.20 -29.40 -0.60
N TRP A 62 6.22 -28.32 -1.39
CA TRP A 62 5.01 -27.70 -1.93
C TRP A 62 5.30 -26.97 -3.23
N LYS A 63 4.31 -26.90 -4.12
CA LYS A 63 4.32 -26.02 -5.29
C LYS A 63 3.53 -24.74 -5.01
N THR A 64 4.00 -23.62 -5.54
CA THR A 64 3.28 -22.35 -5.45
C THR A 64 2.04 -22.40 -6.36
N LYS A 65 0.86 -22.13 -5.80
CA LYS A 65 -0.44 -22.18 -6.52
C LYS A 65 -0.88 -20.83 -7.10
N GLY A 66 0.06 -19.89 -7.21
CA GLY A 66 -0.18 -18.51 -7.60
C GLY A 66 0.37 -17.52 -6.57
N LYS A 67 0.06 -16.24 -6.75
CA LYS A 67 0.55 -15.18 -5.89
C LYS A 67 -0.46 -14.05 -5.78
N VAL A 68 -0.38 -13.32 -4.68
CA VAL A 68 -1.16 -12.09 -4.45
C VAL A 68 -0.19 -10.95 -4.18
N VAL A 69 -0.35 -9.88 -4.94
CA VAL A 69 0.31 -8.59 -4.73
C VAL A 69 -0.76 -7.63 -4.25
N ILE A 70 -0.40 -6.82 -3.25
CA ILE A 70 -1.28 -5.80 -2.69
C ILE A 70 -0.73 -4.45 -3.13
N LEU A 71 -1.56 -3.65 -3.79
CA LEU A 71 -1.33 -2.21 -3.90
C LEU A 71 -2.14 -1.56 -2.79
N GLY A 72 -1.49 -0.86 -1.87
CA GLY A 72 -2.13 -0.21 -0.74
C GLY A 72 -1.97 1.31 -0.80
N ALA A 73 -2.99 2.03 -0.35
CA ALA A 73 -2.96 3.47 -0.15
C ALA A 73 -3.53 3.82 1.22
N LEU A 74 -2.67 4.23 2.14
CA LEU A 74 -3.04 4.68 3.47
C LEU A 74 -3.33 6.18 3.45
N LYS A 75 -4.59 6.55 3.65
CA LYS A 75 -5.00 7.95 3.78
C LYS A 75 -4.42 8.54 5.06
N THR A 76 -3.80 9.72 5.01
CA THR A 76 -3.17 10.34 6.20
C THR A 76 -4.14 10.64 7.34
N ASN A 77 -5.41 10.93 7.04
CA ASN A 77 -6.46 11.15 8.04
C ASN A 77 -7.85 10.72 7.48
N PRO A 78 -8.60 9.77 8.10
CA PRO A 78 -8.40 9.12 9.41
C PRO A 78 -7.59 7.81 9.36
N GLY A 79 -6.53 7.70 8.55
CA GLY A 79 -5.74 6.47 8.52
C GLY A 79 -6.44 5.27 7.86
N LYS A 80 -7.47 5.52 7.03
CA LYS A 80 -8.17 4.49 6.25
C LYS A 80 -7.24 3.93 5.18
N VAL A 81 -7.22 2.61 5.04
CA VAL A 81 -6.46 1.93 3.98
C VAL A 81 -7.39 1.58 2.83
N TYR A 82 -6.98 1.96 1.63
CA TYR A 82 -7.52 1.48 0.38
C TYR A 82 -6.56 0.44 -0.18
N HIS A 83 -7.08 -0.58 -0.84
CA HIS A 83 -6.23 -1.61 -1.41
C HIS A 83 -6.82 -2.20 -2.69
N HIS A 84 -5.93 -2.64 -3.57
CA HIS A 84 -6.25 -3.40 -4.77
C HIS A 84 -5.35 -4.64 -4.83
N LEU A 85 -5.96 -5.79 -5.12
CA LEU A 85 -5.24 -7.06 -5.23
C LEU A 85 -5.04 -7.40 -6.69
N THR A 86 -3.81 -7.78 -7.02
CA THR A 86 -3.36 -8.12 -8.37
C THR A 86 -2.39 -9.30 -8.28
N ASP A 87 -2.08 -9.93 -9.41
CA ASP A 87 -1.06 -10.97 -9.48
C ASP A 87 0.29 -10.41 -9.93
N ASN A 88 0.39 -9.11 -10.24
CA ASN A 88 1.59 -8.46 -10.77
C ASN A 88 1.74 -7.01 -10.32
N LYS A 89 2.99 -6.53 -10.30
CA LYS A 89 3.40 -5.15 -9.98
C LYS A 89 3.63 -4.32 -11.25
N ARG A 90 2.70 -4.36 -12.21
CA ARG A 90 2.87 -3.63 -13.48
C ARG A 90 2.18 -2.27 -13.45
N PHE A 91 2.67 -1.38 -14.31
CA PHE A 91 2.09 -0.05 -14.55
C PHE A 91 0.57 -0.07 -14.72
N LYS A 92 0.01 -1.04 -15.46
CA LYS A 92 -1.44 -1.15 -15.67
C LYS A 92 -2.22 -1.31 -14.36
N SER A 93 -1.75 -2.16 -13.45
CA SER A 93 -2.39 -2.41 -12.15
C SER A 93 -2.27 -1.19 -11.23
N LEU A 94 -1.09 -0.56 -11.18
CA LEU A 94 -0.88 0.68 -10.43
C LEU A 94 -1.78 1.82 -10.95
N ARG A 95 -1.80 2.04 -12.26
CA ARG A 95 -2.65 3.05 -12.91
C ARG A 95 -4.13 2.82 -12.61
N TYR A 96 -4.58 1.56 -12.68
CA TYR A 96 -5.95 1.20 -12.36
C TYR A 96 -6.28 1.57 -10.90
N PHE A 97 -5.40 1.23 -9.96
CA PHE A 97 -5.60 1.53 -8.55
C PHE A 97 -5.61 3.05 -8.25
N ILE A 98 -4.67 3.81 -8.82
CA ILE A 98 -4.64 5.27 -8.66
C ILE A 98 -5.90 5.91 -9.26
N CYS A 99 -6.37 5.42 -10.42
CA CYS A 99 -7.61 5.87 -11.04
C CYS A 99 -8.83 5.62 -10.13
N GLN A 100 -8.90 4.46 -9.44
CA GLN A 100 -9.96 4.18 -8.47
C GLN A 100 -9.96 5.18 -7.31
N ILE A 101 -8.77 5.53 -6.78
CA ILE A 101 -8.63 6.54 -5.73
C ILE A 101 -9.07 7.92 -6.27
N GLY A 102 -8.60 8.31 -7.45
CA GLY A 102 -8.95 9.56 -8.10
C GLY A 102 -10.45 9.73 -8.31
N ASN A 103 -11.12 8.69 -8.80
CA ASN A 103 -12.59 8.71 -8.97
C ASN A 103 -13.33 8.79 -7.63
N ARG A 104 -12.81 8.13 -6.58
CA ARG A 104 -13.42 8.19 -5.25
C ARG A 104 -13.28 9.56 -4.59
N TYR A 105 -12.21 10.29 -4.91
CA TYR A 105 -11.92 11.61 -4.39
C TYR A 105 -12.05 12.70 -5.47
N ILE A 106 -12.90 12.48 -6.47
CA ILE A 106 -13.02 13.36 -7.63
C ILE A 106 -13.43 14.80 -7.28
N LYS A 107 -14.15 14.97 -6.16
CA LYS A 107 -14.58 16.28 -5.64
C LYS A 107 -13.47 17.03 -4.89
N LYS A 108 -12.32 16.40 -4.64
CA LYS A 108 -11.15 17.07 -4.08
C LYS A 108 -10.47 17.87 -5.18
N ARG A 109 -9.96 19.03 -4.83
CA ARG A 109 -9.11 19.84 -5.69
C ARG A 109 -7.80 19.11 -5.99
N LYS A 110 -7.18 18.53 -4.96
CA LYS A 110 -5.86 17.90 -5.07
C LYS A 110 -5.74 16.60 -4.25
N ILE A 111 -5.02 15.64 -4.81
CA ILE A 111 -4.69 14.35 -4.21
C ILE A 111 -3.18 14.19 -4.22
N TYR A 112 -2.58 14.09 -3.04
CA TYR A 112 -1.16 13.83 -2.88
C TYR A 112 -0.90 12.33 -2.77
N PHE A 113 0.06 11.82 -3.52
CA PHE A 113 0.58 10.46 -3.38
C PHE A 113 2.03 10.51 -2.90
N VAL A 114 2.26 10.00 -1.70
CA VAL A 114 3.58 9.77 -1.14
C VAL A 114 3.97 8.32 -1.44
N TRP A 115 5.04 8.09 -2.18
CA TRP A 115 5.51 6.73 -2.51
C TRP A 115 7.03 6.67 -2.64
N ASP A 116 7.61 5.48 -2.69
CA ASP A 116 9.05 5.29 -2.86
C ASP A 116 9.52 5.48 -4.32
N ASN A 117 10.81 5.27 -4.56
CA ASN A 117 11.44 5.42 -5.87
C ASN A 117 11.45 4.10 -6.67
N ALA A 118 10.48 3.21 -6.47
CA ALA A 118 10.38 1.98 -7.26
C ALA A 118 10.30 2.28 -8.77
N LYS A 119 10.88 1.38 -9.60
CA LYS A 119 10.99 1.59 -11.06
C LYS A 119 9.64 1.88 -11.74
N VAL A 120 8.55 1.30 -11.23
CA VAL A 120 7.20 1.54 -11.78
C VAL A 120 6.71 2.95 -11.46
N HIS A 121 7.03 3.48 -10.27
CA HIS A 121 6.72 4.84 -9.84
C HIS A 121 7.53 5.89 -10.59
N LEU A 122 8.73 5.54 -11.06
CA LEU A 122 9.60 6.40 -11.87
C LEU A 122 9.39 6.23 -13.38
N SER A 123 8.39 5.47 -13.81
CA SER A 123 8.22 5.21 -15.24
C SER A 123 7.66 6.44 -15.98
N GLU A 124 8.26 6.79 -17.11
CA GLU A 124 7.79 7.87 -17.99
C GLU A 124 6.31 7.68 -18.40
N LYS A 125 5.87 6.41 -18.53
CA LYS A 125 4.47 6.07 -18.80
C LYS A 125 3.53 6.54 -17.69
N LEU A 126 3.95 6.43 -16.42
CA LEU A 126 3.16 6.88 -15.28
C LEU A 126 3.11 8.40 -15.21
N GLU A 127 4.24 9.06 -15.41
CA GLU A 127 4.32 10.52 -15.46
C GLU A 127 3.43 11.11 -16.57
N LYS A 128 3.56 10.60 -17.81
CA LYS A 128 2.72 11.00 -18.94
C LYS A 128 1.23 10.82 -18.63
N TRP A 129 0.86 9.71 -18.01
CA TRP A 129 -0.53 9.46 -17.63
C TRP A 129 -1.04 10.41 -16.55
N ILE A 130 -0.24 10.72 -15.52
CA ILE A 130 -0.59 11.69 -14.47
C ILE A 130 -0.79 13.08 -15.10
N ASN A 131 0.11 13.51 -15.99
CA ASN A 131 -0.01 14.78 -16.68
C ASN A 131 -1.30 14.85 -17.53
N GLN A 132 -1.64 13.77 -18.23
CA GLN A 132 -2.91 13.68 -18.96
C GLN A 132 -4.14 13.69 -18.04
N TRP A 133 -4.06 13.06 -16.86
CA TRP A 133 -5.14 13.11 -15.87
C TRP A 133 -5.36 14.54 -15.38
N ASN A 134 -4.30 15.24 -14.98
CA ASN A 134 -4.37 16.59 -14.43
C ASN A 134 -4.91 17.59 -15.47
N LYS A 135 -4.57 17.43 -16.75
CA LYS A 135 -5.12 18.26 -17.85
C LYS A 135 -6.64 18.15 -18.01
N LYS A 136 -7.30 17.11 -17.48
CA LYS A 136 -8.76 16.95 -17.57
C LYS A 136 -9.54 17.84 -16.58
N GLY A 137 -8.85 18.64 -15.76
CA GLY A 137 -9.50 19.52 -14.77
C GLY A 137 -10.22 18.76 -13.65
N LYS A 138 -9.88 17.48 -13.45
CA LYS A 138 -10.34 16.65 -12.33
C LYS A 138 -9.50 16.95 -11.07
N ALA A 139 -9.69 16.16 -10.02
CA ALA A 139 -8.79 16.17 -8.86
C ALA A 139 -7.32 16.02 -9.31
N GLU A 140 -6.52 17.05 -9.08
CA GLU A 140 -5.11 17.12 -9.49
C GLU A 140 -4.29 16.14 -8.66
N PHE A 141 -3.46 15.32 -9.32
CA PHE A 141 -2.53 14.43 -8.64
C PHE A 141 -1.17 15.12 -8.48
N GLU A 142 -0.66 15.15 -7.25
CA GLU A 142 0.69 15.62 -6.95
C GLU A 142 1.49 14.48 -6.29
N ILE A 143 2.68 14.21 -6.83
CA ILE A 143 3.56 13.15 -6.34
C ILE A 143 4.60 13.72 -5.38
N LEU A 144 4.72 13.07 -4.23
CA LEU A 144 5.67 13.39 -3.18
C LEU A 144 6.61 12.19 -2.97
N PRO A 145 7.73 12.08 -3.70
CA PRO A 145 8.61 10.93 -3.61
C PRO A 145 9.30 10.87 -2.24
N LEU A 146 9.30 9.69 -1.63
CA LEU A 146 10.08 9.41 -0.44
C LEU A 146 11.58 9.49 -0.74
N PRO A 147 12.40 9.83 0.27
CA PRO A 147 13.82 9.64 0.16
C PRO A 147 14.15 8.16 -0.10
N THR A 148 15.19 7.91 -0.89
CA THR A 148 15.63 6.55 -1.20
C THR A 148 16.06 5.84 0.09
N TYR A 149 15.75 4.54 0.20
CA TYR A 149 16.04 3.72 1.38
C TYR A 149 15.50 4.30 2.70
N SER A 150 14.32 4.94 2.68
CA SER A 150 13.69 5.51 3.89
C SER A 150 12.33 4.89 4.23
N PRO A 151 12.27 3.55 4.44
CA PRO A 151 11.03 2.84 4.78
C PRO A 151 10.33 3.36 6.04
N TRP A 152 11.12 3.82 7.03
CA TRP A 152 10.59 4.38 8.29
C TRP A 152 9.76 5.66 8.12
N LEU A 153 9.81 6.30 6.94
CA LEU A 153 8.97 7.46 6.60
C LEU A 153 7.65 7.06 5.94
N ASN A 154 7.40 5.78 5.72
CA ASN A 154 6.22 5.25 5.05
C ASN A 154 5.29 4.51 6.05
N PRO A 155 4.26 5.17 6.61
CA PRO A 155 3.41 4.59 7.65
C PRO A 155 2.54 3.42 7.19
N ILE A 156 2.49 3.10 5.89
CA ILE A 156 1.79 1.91 5.39
C ILE A 156 2.60 0.62 5.62
N GLU A 157 3.93 0.71 5.72
CA GLU A 157 4.79 -0.45 5.94
C GLU A 157 4.47 -1.22 7.24
N PRO A 158 4.32 -0.59 8.42
CA PRO A 158 3.89 -1.31 9.61
C PRO A 158 2.48 -1.90 9.46
N VAL A 159 1.62 -1.35 8.60
CA VAL A 159 0.31 -1.95 8.29
C VAL A 159 0.45 -3.25 7.51
N PHE A 160 1.37 -3.29 6.54
CA PHE A 160 1.69 -4.51 5.80
C PHE A 160 2.42 -5.53 6.68
N GLY A 161 3.27 -5.09 7.61
CA GLY A 161 3.88 -5.95 8.62
C GLY A 161 2.83 -6.62 9.52
N ASP A 162 1.85 -5.88 10.02
CA ASP A 162 0.74 -6.43 10.82
C ASP A 162 -0.16 -7.37 9.99
N LEU A 163 -0.43 -7.02 8.73
CA LEU A 163 -1.14 -7.92 7.80
C LEU A 163 -0.39 -9.24 7.63
N TYR A 164 0.91 -9.18 7.37
CA TYR A 164 1.73 -10.37 7.18
C TYR A 164 1.64 -11.28 8.41
N LYS A 165 1.86 -10.72 9.60
CA LYS A 165 1.79 -11.47 10.87
C LYS A 165 0.43 -12.11 11.12
N LYS A 166 -0.67 -11.41 10.82
CA LYS A 166 -2.03 -11.86 11.14
C LYS A 166 -2.70 -12.73 10.07
N VAL A 167 -2.28 -12.62 8.81
CA VAL A 167 -2.95 -13.27 7.67
C VAL A 167 -2.04 -14.22 6.92
N ILE A 168 -0.78 -13.85 6.70
CA ILE A 168 0.13 -14.59 5.82
C ILE A 168 0.98 -15.58 6.63
N ALA A 169 1.59 -15.15 7.73
CA ALA A 169 2.41 -15.99 8.58
C ALA A 169 1.60 -17.18 9.13
N GLY A 170 2.17 -18.37 9.07
CA GLY A 170 1.52 -19.62 9.48
C GLY A 170 0.38 -20.07 8.56
N SER A 171 0.04 -19.35 7.49
CA SER A 171 -1.07 -19.69 6.61
C SER A 171 -0.74 -20.83 5.64
N ASN A 172 -1.77 -21.50 5.14
CA ASN A 172 -1.66 -22.49 4.06
C ASN A 172 -2.91 -22.40 3.18
N PHE A 173 -3.02 -21.33 2.40
CA PHE A 173 -4.18 -21.10 1.55
C PHE A 173 -4.25 -22.08 0.38
N ARG A 174 -5.46 -22.55 0.06
CA ARG A 174 -5.68 -23.45 -1.09
C ARG A 174 -5.49 -22.71 -2.42
N TRP A 175 -6.01 -21.48 -2.53
CA TRP A 175 -6.01 -20.68 -3.77
C TRP A 175 -5.68 -19.20 -3.51
N PRO A 176 -5.22 -18.44 -4.52
CA PRO A 176 -5.03 -16.99 -4.42
C PRO A 176 -6.30 -16.26 -3.97
N SER A 177 -7.48 -16.71 -4.39
CA SER A 177 -8.77 -16.14 -3.99
C SER A 177 -9.06 -16.29 -2.48
N ASN A 178 -8.64 -17.40 -1.85
CA ASN A 178 -8.77 -17.57 -0.41
C ASN A 178 -7.87 -16.59 0.36
N MET A 179 -6.62 -16.44 -0.08
CA MET A 179 -5.68 -15.47 0.50
C MET A 179 -6.22 -14.04 0.32
N ALA A 180 -6.69 -13.71 -0.89
CA ALA A 180 -7.30 -12.42 -1.19
C ALA A 180 -8.49 -12.11 -0.27
N LYS A 181 -9.39 -13.07 -0.06
CA LYS A 181 -10.54 -12.93 0.85
C LYS A 181 -10.11 -12.56 2.27
N GLU A 182 -9.09 -13.23 2.82
CA GLU A 182 -8.59 -12.92 4.17
C GLU A 182 -7.86 -11.57 4.24
N ILE A 183 -7.14 -11.17 3.18
CA ILE A 183 -6.57 -9.83 3.08
C ILE A 183 -7.67 -8.76 3.06
N HIS A 184 -8.75 -8.95 2.29
CA HIS A 184 -9.90 -8.04 2.28
C HIS A 184 -10.53 -7.93 3.68
N LYS A 185 -10.76 -9.05 4.36
CA LYS A 185 -11.29 -9.08 5.74
C LYS A 185 -10.38 -8.34 6.70
N TYR A 186 -9.06 -8.52 6.61
CA TYR A 186 -8.12 -7.81 7.47
C TYR A 186 -8.25 -6.29 7.33
N PHE A 187 -8.20 -5.77 6.10
CA PHE A 187 -8.30 -4.32 5.89
C PHE A 187 -9.68 -3.78 6.27
N TYR A 188 -10.75 -4.54 6.04
CA TYR A 188 -12.09 -4.18 6.48
C TYR A 188 -12.18 -4.03 8.00
N ARG A 189 -11.70 -5.03 8.76
CA ARG A 189 -11.68 -4.99 10.25
C ARG A 189 -10.82 -3.83 10.76
N ARG A 190 -9.64 -3.62 10.19
CA ARG A 190 -8.74 -2.52 10.57
C ARG A 190 -9.40 -1.16 10.39
N CYS A 191 -10.06 -0.94 9.25
CA CYS A 191 -10.75 0.33 8.99
C CYS A 191 -11.91 0.58 9.96
N ARG A 192 -12.61 -0.49 10.41
CA ARG A 192 -13.67 -0.38 11.42
C ARG A 192 -13.14 -0.07 12.82
N GLN A 193 -12.09 -0.76 13.25
CA GLN A 193 -11.50 -0.54 14.58
C GLN A 193 -11.01 0.90 14.78
N LYS A 194 -10.48 1.55 13.74
CA LYS A 194 -10.12 2.96 13.82
C LYS A 194 -11.31 3.90 14.00
N HIS A 195 -12.46 3.64 13.37
CA HIS A 195 -13.65 4.48 13.55
C HIS A 195 -14.20 4.45 14.98
N ASN A 196 -13.95 3.39 15.75
CA ASN A 196 -14.45 3.26 17.12
C ASN A 196 -13.55 3.90 18.18
N ASN A 197 -12.31 4.25 17.82
CA ASN A 197 -11.34 4.86 18.76
C ASN A 197 -11.22 6.39 18.58
N ASP A 198 -11.98 6.97 17.65
CA ASP A 198 -12.03 8.41 17.34
C ASP A 198 -13.34 9.06 17.85
N ILE A 199 -14.06 8.41 18.79
CA ILE A 199 -15.29 8.88 19.47
C ILE A 199 -14.98 9.10 20.95
#